data_AF-A0A2E6ZSW1-F1
#
_entry.id   AF-A0A2E6ZSW1-F1
#
_cell.length_a   1.000
_cell.length_b   1.000
_cell.length_c   1.000
_cell.angle_alpha   90.00
_cell.angle_beta   90.00
_cell.angle_gamma   90.00
#
_symmetry.space_group_name_H-M   'P 1'
#
loop_
_entity.id
_entity.type
_entity.pdbx_description
1 polymer ?
#
loop_
_entity_poly.entity_id
_entity_poly.type
_entity_poly.pdbx_seq_one_letter_code
_entity_poly.pdbx_strand_id
1 'polypeptide(L)'
;MVRSKTATFVLMLFAAPAMALLLSACGGGGDELPLIRAYFRATNTGDRRSLANIALFAWNAQEQGAVTSPSIDSVSEVSSRPLRVQDLVQALADAEAEEDVFTEEKIVYQNEEFEAINRVLEAEREDEEVAARDRDVQEAWTDWRDRTMEHSRNVSNARQELAVEQETAALSIFDARNPIDINEYDGEIRTKDVQITATVATGGTESERSLTVTLLQTVLEGAGPDAGQLIGRWVVANIS
;
A
#
# COMPACT_ATOMS: atom_id res chain seq x y z
N MET A 1 -34.48 30.93 68.26
CA MET A 1 -35.78 30.24 68.36
C MET A 1 -35.84 29.17 67.29
N VAL A 2 -35.87 27.91 67.71
CA VAL A 2 -36.03 26.73 66.87
C VAL A 2 -37.52 26.51 66.65
N ARG A 3 -37.96 26.27 65.41
CA ARG A 3 -39.19 25.52 65.14
C ARG A 3 -39.06 24.74 63.84
N SER A 4 -39.25 23.43 63.99
CA SER A 4 -39.13 22.39 62.96
C SER A 4 -40.50 21.92 62.45
N LYS A 5 -40.45 21.15 61.35
CA LYS A 5 -41.44 20.18 60.81
C LYS A 5 -42.55 20.82 59.97
N THR A 6 -42.94 20.32 58.79
CA THR A 6 -42.98 18.93 58.31
C THR A 6 -43.25 18.88 56.78
N ALA A 7 -42.68 17.87 56.12
CA ALA A 7 -43.19 17.05 54.99
C ALA A 7 -44.04 17.69 53.88
N THR A 8 -43.63 17.48 52.62
CA THR A 8 -44.47 16.82 51.59
C THR A 8 -43.57 16.24 50.49
N PHE A 9 -43.75 14.96 50.23
CA PHE A 9 -43.11 14.12 49.23
C PHE A 9 -44.00 14.18 47.96
N VAL A 10 -43.46 14.57 46.80
CA VAL A 10 -44.09 14.30 45.50
C VAL A 10 -43.02 13.77 44.55
N LEU A 11 -43.15 12.48 44.28
CA LEU A 11 -42.45 11.74 43.24
C LEU A 11 -43.35 11.75 42.00
N MET A 12 -42.89 12.33 40.90
CA MET A 12 -43.44 12.04 39.57
C MET A 12 -42.31 11.85 38.56
N LEU A 13 -42.12 10.58 38.21
CA LEU A 13 -41.56 10.07 36.96
C LEU A 13 -41.98 10.93 35.77
N PHE A 14 -41.04 11.33 34.91
CA PHE A 14 -41.30 11.46 33.48
C PHE A 14 -40.04 11.11 32.67
N ALA A 15 -40.19 10.02 31.91
CA ALA A 15 -39.71 9.76 30.56
C ALA A 15 -38.23 10.01 30.20
N ALA A 16 -37.58 8.90 29.84
CA ALA A 16 -36.30 8.81 29.17
C ALA A 16 -36.18 9.72 27.93
N PRO A 17 -34.99 10.29 27.64
CA PRO A 17 -34.63 10.61 26.28
C PRO A 17 -34.05 9.35 25.64
N ALA A 18 -34.84 8.74 24.76
CA ALA A 18 -34.35 7.87 23.72
C ALA A 18 -33.38 8.69 22.85
N MET A 19 -32.08 8.58 23.11
CA MET A 19 -31.05 9.05 22.19
C MET A 19 -31.03 8.06 21.02
N ALA A 20 -31.89 8.32 20.04
CA ALA A 20 -31.84 7.66 18.76
C ALA A 20 -30.48 7.95 18.14
N LEU A 21 -29.61 6.94 18.13
CA LEU A 21 -28.47 6.87 17.22
C LEU A 21 -29.04 6.88 15.79
N LEU A 22 -29.20 8.07 15.24
CA LEU A 22 -29.33 8.25 13.80
C LEU A 22 -27.96 7.91 13.21
N LEU A 23 -27.73 6.63 12.95
CA LEU A 23 -26.80 6.19 11.93
C LEU A 23 -27.32 6.72 10.59
N SER A 24 -27.00 7.96 10.28
CA SER A 24 -27.08 8.50 8.94
C SER A 24 -25.99 7.84 8.09
N ALA A 25 -26.23 6.60 7.70
CA ALA A 25 -25.62 6.02 6.51
C ALA A 25 -26.20 6.74 5.28
N CYS A 26 -25.74 7.96 5.04
CA CYS A 26 -25.93 8.66 3.78
C CYS A 26 -24.96 8.05 2.76
N GLY A 27 -25.49 7.42 1.70
CA GLY A 27 -24.69 7.12 0.50
C GLY A 27 -24.92 5.79 -0.20
N GLY A 28 -26.04 5.09 0.01
CA GLY A 28 -26.39 3.85 -0.71
C GLY A 28 -26.74 4.01 -2.20
N GLY A 29 -26.04 4.87 -2.94
CA GLY A 29 -26.31 5.16 -4.35
C GLY A 29 -25.19 5.92 -5.06
N GLY A 30 -23.93 5.64 -4.73
CA GLY A 30 -22.77 6.27 -5.37
C GLY A 30 -22.28 5.56 -6.63
N ASP A 31 -21.23 6.11 -7.23
CA ASP A 31 -20.56 5.63 -8.45
C ASP A 31 -19.85 4.26 -8.28
N GLU A 32 -19.94 3.62 -7.11
CA GLU A 32 -19.25 2.36 -6.81
C GLU A 32 -19.80 1.18 -7.62
N LEU A 33 -21.12 1.04 -7.70
CA LEU A 33 -21.74 -0.12 -8.38
C LEU A 33 -21.43 -0.13 -9.90
N PRO A 34 -21.50 1.00 -10.63
CA PRO A 34 -21.01 1.07 -12.00
C PRO A 34 -19.53 0.65 -12.15
N LEU A 35 -18.64 1.14 -11.27
CA LEU A 35 -17.22 0.79 -11.28
C LEU A 35 -17.02 -0.73 -11.04
N ILE A 36 -17.63 -1.28 -10.01
CA ILE A 36 -17.54 -2.70 -9.65
C ILE A 36 -18.08 -3.59 -10.78
N ARG A 37 -19.20 -3.20 -11.40
CA ARG A 37 -19.74 -3.91 -12.57
C ARG A 37 -18.82 -3.84 -13.78
N ALA A 38 -18.24 -2.68 -14.06
CA ALA A 38 -17.28 -2.51 -15.15
C ALA A 38 -16.03 -3.37 -14.92
N TYR A 39 -15.52 -3.38 -13.69
CA TYR A 39 -14.41 -4.22 -13.26
C TYR A 39 -14.68 -5.70 -13.49
N PHE A 40 -15.74 -6.27 -12.90
CA PHE A 40 -16.00 -7.71 -13.04
C PHE A 40 -16.35 -8.11 -14.47
N ARG A 41 -16.99 -7.23 -15.25
CA ARG A 41 -17.19 -7.47 -16.68
C ARG A 41 -15.85 -7.58 -17.42
N ALA A 42 -14.93 -6.65 -17.18
CA ALA A 42 -13.62 -6.66 -17.82
C ALA A 42 -12.82 -7.90 -17.42
N THR A 43 -12.84 -8.25 -16.14
CA THR A 43 -12.22 -9.46 -15.59
C THR A 43 -12.77 -10.75 -16.22
N ASN A 44 -14.10 -10.90 -16.28
CA ASN A 44 -14.73 -12.10 -16.83
C ASN A 44 -14.44 -12.28 -18.33
N THR A 45 -14.21 -11.18 -19.06
CA THR A 45 -13.94 -11.19 -20.50
C THR A 45 -12.44 -11.12 -20.83
N GLY A 46 -11.57 -10.96 -19.83
CA GLY A 46 -10.13 -10.77 -20.03
C GLY A 46 -9.77 -9.44 -20.72
N ASP A 47 -10.60 -8.42 -20.61
CA ASP A 47 -10.35 -7.09 -21.20
C ASP A 47 -9.28 -6.32 -20.41
N ARG A 48 -8.02 -6.58 -20.76
CA ARG A 48 -6.84 -5.95 -20.16
C ARG A 48 -6.82 -4.43 -20.33
N ARG A 49 -7.41 -3.89 -21.40
CA ARG A 49 -7.39 -2.45 -21.67
C ARG A 49 -8.30 -1.71 -20.69
N SER A 50 -9.47 -2.27 -20.42
CA SER A 50 -10.37 -1.71 -19.40
C SER A 50 -9.76 -1.83 -18.01
N LEU A 51 -9.21 -3.00 -17.65
CA LEU A 51 -8.59 -3.23 -16.34
C LEU A 51 -7.41 -2.30 -16.06
N ALA A 52 -6.54 -2.06 -17.04
CA ALA A 52 -5.38 -1.16 -16.92
C ALA A 52 -5.75 0.29 -16.56
N ASN A 53 -7.03 0.67 -16.60
CA ASN A 53 -7.49 2.01 -16.23
C ASN A 53 -8.27 2.04 -14.90
N ILE A 54 -8.73 0.90 -14.38
CA ILE A 54 -9.66 0.87 -13.24
C ILE A 54 -9.27 -0.09 -12.12
N ALA A 55 -8.20 -0.87 -12.29
CA ALA A 55 -7.81 -1.92 -11.35
C ALA A 55 -6.31 -1.94 -11.06
N LEU A 56 -5.97 -1.94 -9.77
CA LEU A 56 -4.66 -2.38 -9.27
C LEU A 56 -4.67 -3.89 -8.99
N PHE A 57 -5.83 -4.43 -8.60
CA PHE A 57 -6.00 -5.84 -8.32
C PHE A 57 -6.43 -6.62 -9.55
N ALA A 58 -5.74 -7.73 -9.85
CA ALA A 58 -6.07 -8.62 -10.95
C ALA A 58 -6.82 -9.86 -10.44
N TRP A 59 -8.15 -9.82 -10.46
CA TRP A 59 -8.96 -11.02 -10.21
C TRP A 59 -8.79 -12.03 -11.34
N ASN A 60 -8.61 -13.30 -11.00
CA ASN A 60 -8.49 -14.38 -11.98
C ASN A 60 -9.80 -15.16 -12.08
N ALA A 61 -10.63 -14.86 -13.08
CA ALA A 61 -11.92 -15.53 -13.25
C ALA A 61 -11.81 -17.06 -13.49
N GLN A 62 -10.68 -17.54 -14.01
CA GLN A 62 -10.47 -18.98 -14.25
C GLN A 62 -10.23 -19.75 -12.95
N GLU A 63 -9.51 -19.13 -12.01
CA GLU A 63 -9.15 -19.75 -10.73
C GLU A 63 -10.17 -19.42 -9.63
N GLN A 64 -10.62 -18.17 -9.57
CA GLN A 64 -11.46 -17.64 -8.50
C GLN A 64 -12.96 -17.63 -8.87
N GLY A 65 -13.28 -17.80 -10.14
CA GLY A 65 -14.64 -17.83 -10.68
C GLY A 65 -15.07 -16.52 -11.36
N ALA A 66 -16.01 -16.62 -12.29
CA ALA A 66 -16.61 -15.47 -12.95
C ALA A 66 -17.66 -14.83 -12.04
N VAL A 67 -17.54 -13.54 -11.76
CA VAL A 67 -18.45 -12.81 -10.86
C VAL A 67 -19.53 -12.08 -11.65
N THR A 68 -20.79 -12.30 -11.32
CA THR A 68 -21.94 -11.70 -11.99
C THR A 68 -22.94 -11.14 -10.99
N SER A 69 -23.80 -10.23 -11.47
CA SER A 69 -24.88 -9.63 -10.68
C SER A 69 -24.47 -9.06 -9.31
N PRO A 70 -23.36 -8.29 -9.20
CA PRO A 70 -22.98 -7.70 -7.91
C PRO A 70 -24.06 -6.71 -7.45
N SER A 71 -24.34 -6.76 -6.16
CA SER A 71 -25.21 -5.85 -5.41
C SER A 71 -24.45 -5.33 -4.20
N ILE A 72 -24.60 -4.03 -3.90
CA ILE A 72 -23.91 -3.41 -2.76
C ILE A 72 -24.74 -3.64 -1.51
N ASP A 73 -24.10 -4.21 -0.49
CA ASP A 73 -24.69 -4.42 0.84
C ASP A 73 -24.38 -3.24 1.76
N SER A 74 -23.12 -2.77 1.75
CA SER A 74 -22.70 -1.59 2.52
C SER A 74 -21.42 -0.97 1.97
N VAL A 75 -21.17 0.28 2.35
CA VAL A 75 -19.95 1.04 2.04
C VAL A 75 -19.41 1.58 3.35
N SER A 76 -18.11 1.37 3.61
CA SER A 76 -17.45 1.90 4.80
C SER A 76 -17.25 3.41 4.73
N GLU A 77 -16.93 4.02 5.87
CA GLU A 77 -16.38 5.38 5.87
C GLU A 77 -15.06 5.44 5.08
N VAL A 78 -14.77 6.60 4.51
CA VAL A 78 -13.52 6.84 3.80
C VAL A 78 -12.40 7.02 4.83
N SER A 79 -11.40 6.16 4.74
CA SER A 79 -10.13 6.30 5.46
C SER A 79 -9.12 7.03 4.59
N SER A 80 -8.18 7.76 5.19
CA SER A 80 -7.12 8.48 4.48
C SER A 80 -5.76 8.20 5.13
N ARG A 81 -4.72 8.17 4.30
CA ARG A 81 -3.33 8.21 4.73
C ARG A 81 -2.53 9.18 3.86
N PRO A 82 -1.49 9.84 4.38
CA PRO A 82 -0.59 10.63 3.55
C PRO A 82 0.02 9.80 2.42
N LEU A 83 0.23 10.46 1.27
CA LEU A 83 1.03 9.95 0.17
C LEU A 83 2.50 9.97 0.57
N ARG A 84 3.22 8.86 0.40
CA ARG A 84 4.59 8.72 0.92
C ARG A 84 5.67 8.87 -0.16
N VAL A 85 5.32 9.38 -1.34
CA VAL A 85 6.25 9.42 -2.48
C VAL A 85 7.50 10.24 -2.15
N GLN A 86 7.36 11.43 -1.57
CA GLN A 86 8.52 12.26 -1.20
C GLN A 86 9.42 11.59 -0.15
N ASP A 87 8.82 11.01 0.90
CA ASP A 87 9.56 10.27 1.93
C ASP A 87 10.34 9.10 1.32
N LEU A 88 9.73 8.37 0.38
CA LEU A 88 10.34 7.22 -0.28
C LEU A 88 11.41 7.61 -1.30
N VAL A 89 11.27 8.77 -1.96
CA VAL A 89 12.34 9.36 -2.79
C VAL A 89 13.56 9.68 -1.93
N GLN A 90 13.36 10.30 -0.75
CA GLN A 90 14.45 10.58 0.17
C GLN A 90 15.09 9.30 0.70
N ALA A 91 14.29 8.30 1.10
CA ALA A 91 14.80 7.02 1.57
C ALA A 91 15.64 6.29 0.52
N LEU A 92 15.26 6.38 -0.77
CA LEU A 92 16.07 5.85 -1.85
C LEU A 92 17.40 6.60 -1.99
N ALA A 93 17.36 7.94 -1.99
CA ALA A 93 18.57 8.75 -2.08
C ALA A 93 19.54 8.49 -0.91
N ASP A 94 19.02 8.32 0.31
CA ASP A 94 19.82 7.99 1.49
C ASP A 94 20.45 6.60 1.35
N ALA A 95 19.69 5.60 0.90
CA ALA A 95 20.21 4.24 0.69
C ALA A 95 21.30 4.18 -0.39
N GLU A 96 21.15 4.95 -1.48
CA GLU A 96 22.17 5.05 -2.54
C GLU A 96 23.43 5.76 -2.01
N ALA A 97 23.28 6.83 -1.23
CA ALA A 97 24.42 7.51 -0.61
C ALA A 97 25.17 6.63 0.40
N GLU A 98 24.45 5.82 1.19
CA GLU A 98 25.06 4.85 2.09
C GLU A 98 25.80 3.73 1.32
N GLU A 99 25.25 3.24 0.21
CA GLU A 99 25.92 2.27 -0.67
C GLU A 99 27.20 2.84 -1.28
N ASP A 100 27.20 4.11 -1.71
CA ASP A 100 28.36 4.79 -2.27
C ASP A 100 29.49 4.89 -1.22
N VAL A 101 29.19 5.39 -0.01
CA VAL A 101 30.16 5.47 1.08
C VAL A 101 30.71 4.09 1.45
N PHE A 102 29.84 3.09 1.59
CA PHE A 102 30.25 1.71 1.85
C PHE A 102 31.19 1.16 0.77
N THR A 103 30.88 1.46 -0.49
CA THR A 103 31.69 1.01 -1.64
C THR A 103 33.07 1.66 -1.63
N GLU A 104 33.17 2.94 -1.31
CA GLU A 104 34.45 3.65 -1.15
C GLU A 104 35.30 3.02 -0.03
N GLU A 105 34.73 2.79 1.15
CA GLU A 105 35.42 2.16 2.28
C GLU A 105 35.89 0.75 1.93
N LYS A 106 35.04 -0.03 1.25
CA LYS A 106 35.37 -1.38 0.81
C LYS A 106 36.52 -1.39 -0.20
N ILE A 107 36.56 -0.44 -1.13
CA ILE A 107 37.65 -0.30 -2.11
C ILE A 107 38.96 0.01 -1.38
N VAL A 108 38.95 0.88 -0.37
CA VAL A 108 40.15 1.17 0.45
C VAL A 108 40.65 -0.12 1.11
N TYR A 109 39.78 -0.85 1.81
CA TYR A 109 40.14 -2.12 2.45
C TYR A 109 40.68 -3.15 1.44
N GLN A 110 40.02 -3.30 0.29
CA GLN A 110 40.46 -4.21 -0.77
C GLN A 110 41.85 -3.88 -1.30
N ASN A 111 42.16 -2.60 -1.44
CA ASN A 111 43.47 -2.16 -1.92
C ASN A 111 44.56 -2.38 -0.87
N GLU A 112 44.27 -2.11 0.39
CA GLU A 112 45.21 -2.32 1.51
C GLU A 112 45.51 -3.80 1.74
N GLU A 113 44.49 -4.66 1.66
CA GLU A 113 44.58 -6.10 1.95
C GLU A 113 44.65 -6.99 0.69
N PHE A 114 44.92 -6.41 -0.48
CA PHE A 114 44.80 -7.07 -1.78
C PHE A 114 45.48 -8.45 -1.86
N GLU A 115 46.72 -8.55 -1.39
CA GLU A 115 47.47 -9.82 -1.43
C GLU A 115 46.90 -10.87 -0.48
N ALA A 116 46.43 -10.46 0.70
CA ALA A 116 45.85 -11.36 1.69
C ALA A 116 44.48 -11.87 1.21
N ILE A 117 43.64 -10.98 0.66
CA ILE A 117 42.36 -11.36 0.05
C ILE A 117 42.56 -12.36 -1.08
N ASN A 118 43.54 -12.16 -1.98
CA ASN A 118 43.81 -13.12 -3.05
C ASN A 118 44.21 -14.51 -2.53
N ARG A 119 45.00 -14.57 -1.44
CA ARG A 119 45.32 -15.85 -0.79
C ARG A 119 44.09 -16.52 -0.16
N VAL A 120 43.22 -15.73 0.47
CA VAL A 120 41.95 -16.22 1.02
C VAL A 120 41.06 -16.78 -0.08
N LEU A 121 40.89 -16.05 -1.19
CA LEU A 121 40.08 -16.47 -2.32
C LEU A 121 40.62 -17.74 -2.98
N GLU A 122 41.94 -17.89 -3.07
CA GLU A 122 42.58 -19.09 -3.60
C GLU A 122 42.31 -20.31 -2.71
N ALA A 123 42.51 -20.17 -1.39
CA ALA A 123 42.21 -21.25 -0.45
C ALA A 123 40.72 -21.63 -0.47
N GLU A 124 39.80 -20.65 -0.50
CA GLU A 124 38.36 -20.89 -0.66
C GLU A 124 38.02 -21.62 -1.97
N ARG A 125 38.72 -21.29 -3.07
CA ARG A 125 38.52 -21.91 -4.39
C ARG A 125 39.00 -23.36 -4.44
N GLU A 126 40.07 -23.67 -3.71
CA GLU A 126 40.70 -24.98 -3.66
C GLU A 126 40.13 -25.88 -2.53
N ASP A 127 39.15 -25.38 -1.77
CA ASP A 127 38.58 -26.02 -0.57
C ASP A 127 39.66 -26.34 0.49
N GLU A 128 40.65 -25.45 0.58
CA GLU A 128 41.76 -25.53 1.53
C GLU A 128 41.52 -24.64 2.75
N GLU A 129 42.15 -24.98 3.89
CA GLU A 129 42.12 -24.13 5.08
C GLU A 129 42.93 -22.85 4.86
N VAL A 130 42.33 -21.70 5.16
CA VAL A 130 43.02 -20.41 5.14
C VAL A 130 44.15 -20.40 6.17
N ALA A 131 45.34 -19.94 5.73
CA ALA A 131 46.52 -19.83 6.56
C ALA A 131 46.24 -18.98 7.82
N ALA A 132 46.82 -19.37 8.96
CA ALA A 132 46.54 -18.72 10.24
C ALA A 132 46.77 -17.19 10.26
N ARG A 133 47.71 -16.70 9.45
CA ARG A 133 48.02 -15.25 9.30
C ARG A 133 46.95 -14.45 8.55
N ASP A 134 46.12 -15.13 7.75
CA ASP A 134 45.14 -14.53 6.85
C ASP A 134 43.70 -14.71 7.38
N ARG A 135 43.52 -15.26 8.58
CA ARG A 135 42.21 -15.53 9.20
C ARG A 135 41.41 -14.28 9.51
N ASP A 136 42.06 -13.25 10.06
CA ASP A 136 41.39 -11.98 10.36
C ASP A 136 40.90 -11.31 9.06
N VAL A 137 41.70 -11.41 7.99
CA VAL A 137 41.33 -10.93 6.65
C VAL A 137 40.17 -11.74 6.08
N GLN A 138 40.14 -13.06 6.28
CA GLN A 138 39.01 -13.91 5.85
C GLN A 138 37.70 -13.53 6.55
N GLU A 139 37.74 -13.31 7.86
CA GLU A 139 36.57 -12.91 8.65
C GLU A 139 36.06 -11.54 8.19
N ALA A 140 36.93 -10.54 8.14
CA ALA A 140 36.57 -9.21 7.66
C ALA A 140 36.09 -9.22 6.21
N TRP A 141 36.72 -10.00 5.33
CA TRP A 141 36.29 -10.14 3.94
C TRP A 141 34.91 -10.79 3.82
N THR A 142 34.58 -11.72 4.72
CA THR A 142 33.24 -12.31 4.79
C THR A 142 32.20 -11.28 5.24
N ASP A 143 32.51 -10.48 6.27
CA ASP A 143 31.66 -9.35 6.69
C ASP A 143 31.42 -8.35 5.54
N TRP A 144 32.48 -7.98 4.80
CA TRP A 144 32.34 -7.13 3.61
C TRP A 144 31.40 -7.72 2.55
N ARG A 145 31.47 -9.03 2.30
CA ARG A 145 30.55 -9.73 1.37
C ARG A 145 29.11 -9.70 1.88
N ASP A 146 28.90 -9.96 3.17
CA ASP A 146 27.58 -9.97 3.79
C ASP A 146 26.93 -8.57 3.77
N ARG A 147 27.69 -7.55 4.18
CA ARG A 147 27.23 -6.15 4.12
C ARG A 147 26.99 -5.66 2.70
N THR A 148 27.76 -6.13 1.71
CA THR A 148 27.49 -5.83 0.29
C THR A 148 26.10 -6.34 -0.12
N MET A 149 25.74 -7.54 0.30
CA MET A 149 24.39 -8.07 0.03
C MET A 149 23.31 -7.26 0.75
N GLU A 150 23.58 -6.77 1.95
CA GLU A 150 22.66 -5.93 2.72
C GLU A 150 22.43 -4.56 2.05
N HIS A 151 23.49 -3.82 1.71
CA HIS A 151 23.36 -2.53 1.01
C HIS A 151 22.61 -2.67 -0.31
N SER A 152 22.93 -3.69 -1.11
CA SER A 152 22.23 -3.97 -2.38
C SER A 152 20.75 -4.29 -2.16
N ARG A 153 20.40 -5.02 -1.10
CA ARG A 153 19.00 -5.28 -0.72
C ARG A 153 18.31 -4.00 -0.28
N ASN A 154 18.96 -3.14 0.51
CA ASN A 154 18.37 -1.90 1.00
C ASN A 154 17.99 -0.97 -0.16
N VAL A 155 18.90 -0.76 -1.12
CA VAL A 155 18.62 0.02 -2.33
C VAL A 155 17.50 -0.62 -3.16
N SER A 156 17.52 -1.94 -3.33
CA SER A 156 16.48 -2.66 -4.08
C SER A 156 15.11 -2.53 -3.42
N ASN A 157 15.04 -2.65 -2.10
CA ASN A 157 13.81 -2.49 -1.32
C ASN A 157 13.28 -1.06 -1.40
N ALA A 158 14.14 -0.05 -1.22
CA ALA A 158 13.75 1.36 -1.34
C ALA A 158 13.18 1.69 -2.73
N ARG A 159 13.82 1.19 -3.79
CA ARG A 159 13.30 1.31 -5.18
C ARG A 159 11.93 0.63 -5.33
N GLN A 160 11.76 -0.57 -4.78
CA GLN A 160 10.49 -1.30 -4.85
C GLN A 160 9.38 -0.57 -4.09
N GLU A 161 9.64 -0.10 -2.87
CA GLU A 161 8.66 0.63 -2.07
C GLU A 161 8.21 1.92 -2.78
N LEU A 162 9.16 2.69 -3.33
CA LEU A 162 8.86 3.87 -4.13
C LEU A 162 7.99 3.53 -5.35
N ALA A 163 8.36 2.50 -6.11
CA ALA A 163 7.61 2.08 -7.29
C ALA A 163 6.17 1.66 -6.94
N VAL A 164 5.99 0.89 -5.85
CA VAL A 164 4.67 0.45 -5.39
C VAL A 164 3.79 1.64 -5.01
N GLU A 165 4.32 2.62 -4.27
CA GLU A 165 3.56 3.80 -3.88
C GLU A 165 3.18 4.65 -5.12
N GLN A 166 4.12 4.84 -6.05
CA GLN A 166 3.89 5.57 -7.31
C GLN A 166 2.82 4.89 -8.17
N GLU A 167 2.91 3.58 -8.39
CA GLU A 167 1.93 2.81 -9.18
C GLU A 167 0.53 2.85 -8.53
N THR A 168 0.49 2.68 -7.21
CA THR A 168 -0.76 2.74 -6.43
C THR A 168 -1.44 4.10 -6.60
N ALA A 169 -0.67 5.19 -6.56
CA ALA A 169 -1.19 6.54 -6.70
C ALA A 169 -1.55 6.90 -8.15
N ALA A 170 -0.71 6.51 -9.11
CA ALA A 170 -0.81 6.93 -10.50
C ALA A 170 -2.09 6.49 -11.18
N LEU A 171 -2.59 5.28 -10.90
CA LEU A 171 -3.77 4.76 -11.58
C LEU A 171 -5.01 5.61 -11.33
N SER A 172 -5.15 6.16 -10.11
CA SER A 172 -6.29 6.99 -9.73
C SER A 172 -6.26 8.36 -10.44
N ILE A 173 -5.09 8.96 -10.63
CA ILE A 173 -4.96 10.29 -11.22
C ILE A 173 -4.64 10.29 -12.72
N PHE A 174 -4.45 9.11 -13.32
CA PHE A 174 -4.02 8.98 -14.71
C PHE A 174 -4.95 9.71 -15.70
N ASP A 175 -4.43 10.74 -16.37
CA ASP A 175 -5.00 11.41 -17.54
C ASP A 175 -3.95 11.46 -18.66
N ALA A 176 -4.18 10.72 -19.74
CA ALA A 176 -3.28 10.67 -20.90
C ALA A 176 -3.10 12.04 -21.61
N ARG A 177 -4.01 12.99 -21.40
CA ARG A 177 -3.93 14.32 -22.02
C ARG A 177 -3.09 15.30 -21.19
N ASN A 178 -3.02 15.07 -19.88
CA ASN A 178 -2.30 15.90 -18.92
C ASN A 178 -1.60 14.98 -17.92
N PRO A 179 -0.44 14.39 -18.29
CA PRO A 179 0.30 13.54 -17.38
C PRO A 179 0.79 14.36 -16.19
N ILE A 180 0.66 13.79 -14.99
CA ILE A 180 1.06 14.40 -13.73
C ILE A 180 2.29 13.64 -13.23
N ASP A 181 3.35 14.37 -12.90
CA ASP A 181 4.46 13.79 -12.14
C ASP A 181 4.12 13.83 -10.65
N ILE A 182 3.87 12.67 -10.06
CA ILE A 182 3.44 12.54 -8.65
C ILE A 182 4.54 12.97 -7.69
N ASN A 183 5.81 12.92 -8.12
CA ASN A 183 6.95 13.23 -7.26
C ASN A 183 6.97 14.71 -6.83
N GLU A 184 6.26 15.58 -7.54
CA GLU A 184 6.20 17.02 -7.27
C GLU A 184 5.04 17.42 -6.34
N TYR A 185 4.20 16.46 -5.92
CA TYR A 185 2.96 16.75 -5.20
C TYR A 185 2.92 16.06 -3.85
N ASP A 186 2.41 16.79 -2.86
CA ASP A 186 1.88 16.20 -1.64
C ASP A 186 0.45 15.70 -1.88
N GLY A 187 -0.03 14.84 -1.00
CA GLY A 187 -1.39 14.34 -1.11
C GLY A 187 -1.72 13.26 -0.11
N GLU A 188 -2.84 12.60 -0.38
CA GLU A 188 -3.33 11.49 0.41
C GLU A 188 -3.90 10.39 -0.48
N ILE A 189 -3.82 9.17 0.03
CA ILE A 189 -4.51 8.02 -0.49
C ILE A 189 -5.74 7.79 0.39
N ARG A 190 -6.91 7.86 -0.25
CA ARG A 190 -8.20 7.56 0.35
C ARG A 190 -8.60 6.14 0.00
N THR A 191 -9.12 5.41 0.98
CA THR A 191 -9.64 4.05 0.80
C THR A 191 -11.03 3.92 1.40
N LYS A 192 -11.83 3.02 0.83
CA LYS A 192 -13.09 2.58 1.42
C LYS A 192 -13.40 1.17 0.97
N ASP A 193 -14.08 0.43 1.82
CA ASP A 193 -14.51 -0.93 1.53
C ASP A 193 -15.98 -0.96 1.12
N VAL A 194 -16.27 -1.70 0.07
CA VAL A 194 -17.62 -1.94 -0.43
C VAL A 194 -17.93 -3.42 -0.28
N GLN A 195 -18.81 -3.75 0.65
CA GLN A 195 -19.32 -5.10 0.79
C GLN A 195 -20.36 -5.34 -0.30
N ILE A 196 -20.18 -6.42 -1.06
CA ILE A 196 -21.09 -6.82 -2.12
C ILE A 196 -21.51 -8.27 -1.95
N THR A 197 -22.72 -8.57 -2.42
CA THR A 197 -23.17 -9.94 -2.67
C THR A 197 -23.27 -10.14 -4.17
N ALA A 198 -22.69 -11.23 -4.67
CA ALA A 198 -22.61 -11.54 -6.10
C ALA A 198 -22.70 -13.05 -6.37
N THR A 199 -23.06 -13.42 -7.59
CA THR A 199 -23.02 -14.81 -8.05
C THR A 199 -21.64 -15.10 -8.63
N VAL A 200 -20.95 -16.10 -8.08
CA VAL A 200 -19.64 -16.56 -8.53
C VAL A 200 -19.77 -17.94 -9.18
N ALA A 201 -19.40 -18.01 -10.46
CA ALA A 201 -19.42 -19.23 -11.25
C ALA A 201 -18.00 -19.82 -11.38
N THR A 202 -17.77 -21.01 -10.82
CA THR A 202 -16.48 -21.71 -10.87
C THR A 202 -16.70 -23.16 -11.26
N GLY A 203 -16.00 -23.66 -12.29
CA GLY A 203 -16.05 -25.07 -12.67
C GLY A 203 -17.46 -25.58 -13.04
N GLY A 204 -18.33 -24.71 -13.55
CA GLY A 204 -19.72 -25.05 -13.91
C GLY A 204 -20.73 -25.02 -12.76
N THR A 205 -20.30 -24.68 -11.54
CA THR A 205 -21.19 -24.46 -10.38
C THR A 205 -21.29 -22.98 -10.09
N GLU A 206 -22.52 -22.51 -9.82
CA GLU A 206 -22.79 -21.15 -9.37
C GLU A 206 -23.06 -21.13 -7.86
N SER A 207 -22.49 -20.14 -7.17
CA SER A 207 -22.72 -19.91 -5.74
C SER A 207 -22.85 -18.42 -5.46
N GLU A 208 -23.75 -18.05 -4.58
CA GLU A 208 -23.80 -16.69 -4.03
C GLU A 208 -22.66 -16.51 -3.02
N ARG A 209 -21.92 -15.41 -3.14
CA ARG A 209 -20.80 -15.09 -2.25
C ARG A 209 -20.83 -13.62 -1.88
N SER A 210 -20.50 -13.35 -0.61
CA SER A 210 -20.17 -12.01 -0.15
C SER A 210 -18.69 -11.75 -0.41
N LEU A 211 -18.38 -10.60 -0.99
CA LEU A 211 -17.02 -10.13 -1.28
C LEU A 211 -16.85 -8.72 -0.72
N THR A 212 -15.64 -8.40 -0.28
CA THR A 212 -15.27 -7.02 0.09
C THR A 212 -14.37 -6.46 -1.00
N VAL A 213 -14.82 -5.38 -1.64
CA VAL A 213 -14.05 -4.65 -2.66
C VAL A 213 -13.45 -3.40 -2.03
N THR A 214 -12.14 -3.34 -1.92
CA THR A 214 -11.44 -2.13 -1.48
C THR A 214 -11.26 -1.19 -2.66
N LEU A 215 -11.82 0.01 -2.55
CA LEU A 215 -11.63 1.09 -3.51
C LEU A 215 -10.55 2.05 -3.02
N LEU A 216 -9.77 2.57 -3.95
CA LEU A 216 -8.69 3.54 -3.69
C LEU A 216 -8.87 4.78 -4.55
N GLN A 217 -8.60 5.95 -3.99
CA GLN A 217 -8.56 7.23 -4.67
C GLN A 217 -7.37 8.05 -4.17
N THR A 218 -6.62 8.62 -5.09
CA THR A 218 -5.54 9.55 -4.77
C THR A 218 -6.02 10.98 -4.88
N VAL A 219 -5.67 11.80 -3.91
CA VAL A 219 -5.92 13.24 -3.93
C VAL A 219 -4.58 13.94 -3.77
N LEU A 220 -4.22 14.75 -4.76
CA LEU A 220 -3.02 15.57 -4.72
C LEU A 220 -3.38 16.99 -4.31
N GLU A 221 -2.55 17.56 -3.46
CA GLU A 221 -2.59 18.98 -3.12
C GLU A 221 -1.94 19.75 -4.27
N GLY A 222 -2.62 20.76 -4.81
CA GLY A 222 -2.08 21.51 -5.94
C GLY A 222 -0.76 22.20 -5.59
N ALA A 223 0.15 22.29 -6.56
CA ALA A 223 1.41 23.00 -6.40
C ALA A 223 1.17 24.52 -6.30
N GLY A 224 1.14 25.04 -5.07
CA GLY A 224 1.06 26.47 -4.76
C GLY A 224 -0.19 26.89 -3.97
N PRO A 225 -0.17 28.09 -3.35
CA PRO A 225 -1.19 28.53 -2.39
C PRO A 225 -2.60 28.72 -2.97
N ASP A 226 -2.73 28.83 -4.29
CA ASP A 226 -4.01 29.00 -5.00
C ASP A 226 -4.37 27.78 -5.88
N ALA A 227 -3.57 26.70 -5.84
CA ALA A 227 -3.79 25.52 -6.65
C ALA A 227 -4.83 24.62 -5.96
N GLY A 228 -5.95 24.37 -6.66
CA GLY A 228 -6.98 23.46 -6.17
C GLY A 228 -6.48 22.02 -6.03
N GLN A 229 -7.23 21.19 -5.30
CA GLN A 229 -6.91 19.76 -5.19
C GLN A 229 -7.16 19.04 -6.51
N LEU A 230 -6.23 18.15 -6.88
CA LEU A 230 -6.44 17.20 -7.96
C LEU A 230 -6.98 15.90 -7.38
N ILE A 231 -8.26 15.63 -7.63
CA ILE A 231 -8.95 14.46 -7.12
C ILE A 231 -8.99 13.39 -8.21
N GLY A 232 -8.33 12.27 -7.98
CA GLY A 232 -8.35 11.11 -8.87
C GLY A 232 -9.69 10.38 -8.90
N ARG A 233 -9.82 9.40 -9.79
CA ARG A 233 -10.97 8.48 -9.82
C ARG A 233 -10.81 7.33 -8.83
N TRP A 234 -11.93 6.78 -8.35
CA TRP A 234 -11.89 5.53 -7.60
C TRP A 234 -11.47 4.37 -8.51
N VAL A 235 -10.58 3.52 -8.00
CA VAL A 235 -10.09 2.30 -8.67
C VAL A 235 -10.21 1.11 -7.72
N VAL A 236 -10.30 -0.10 -8.29
CA VAL A 236 -10.36 -1.35 -7.52
C VAL A 236 -8.95 -1.74 -7.08
N ALA A 237 -8.70 -1.65 -5.77
CA ALA A 237 -7.40 -1.90 -5.17
C ALA A 237 -7.25 -3.32 -4.62
N ASN A 238 -8.34 -3.94 -4.17
CA ASN A 238 -8.32 -5.30 -3.65
C ASN A 238 -9.72 -5.93 -3.67
N ILE A 239 -9.78 -7.26 -3.65
CA ILE A 239 -10.98 -8.06 -3.43
C ILE A 239 -10.67 -9.21 -2.49
N SER A 240 -11.49 -9.37 -1.44
CA SER A 240 -11.40 -10.48 -0.46
C SER A 240 -12.75 -11.15 -0.22
#